data_AF-A0A847HH69-F1
#
_entry.id   AF-A0A847HH69-F1
#
_cell.length_a   1.000
_cell.length_b   1.000
_cell.length_c   1.000
_cell.angle_alpha   90.00
_cell.angle_beta   90.00
_cell.angle_gamma   90.00
#
_symmetry.space_group_name_H-M   'P 1'
#
loop_
_entity.id
_entity.type
_entity.pdbx_description
1 polymer ?
#
loop_
_entity_poly.entity_id
_entity_poly.type
_entity_poly.pdbx_seq_one_letter_code
_entity_poly.pdbx_strand_id
1 'polypeptide(L)'
;MIRRLSIGLMVILAVALVMPLPAQQPDQGDNPELWQGTNPRLHGQRPGQPGHGMRPGMGPGMRPGMGPQGGEGDGPGMPPHMGGMRRGPMDPEMEKEMIRRNSVMAMAEAHKNLSFIYEKQGKIDEAAAELKKILTLISNEPAPEDEPEDGKRRLTGKLVPVYHEIARLYLQNNRTEDAEKIINEGVTRFADDDPAAASRLLLHLGEIYKNSNNLDKAAENYKRIIEMNQKVLDQK
;
A
#
# COMPACT_ATOMS: atom_id res chain seq x y z
N MET A 1 -80.45 13.39 19.88
CA MET A 1 -79.64 13.35 21.11
C MET A 1 -78.82 12.07 21.14
N ILE A 2 -77.51 12.22 20.96
CA ILE A 2 -76.35 11.47 21.51
C ILE A 2 -76.37 9.93 21.48
N ARG A 3 -75.52 9.40 20.58
CA ARG A 3 -74.94 8.05 20.53
C ARG A 3 -74.06 7.79 21.76
N ARG A 4 -74.07 6.56 22.31
CA ARG A 4 -72.95 6.04 23.10
C ARG A 4 -72.55 4.66 22.59
N LEU A 5 -71.44 4.63 21.84
CA LEU A 5 -70.63 3.44 21.57
C LEU A 5 -69.85 3.12 22.85
N SER A 6 -69.97 1.90 23.36
CA SER A 6 -69.08 1.36 24.39
C SER A 6 -67.87 0.73 23.71
N ILE A 7 -66.71 1.38 23.78
CA ILE A 7 -65.43 0.84 23.33
C ILE A 7 -64.84 0.06 24.50
N GLY A 8 -64.82 -1.28 24.38
CA GLY A 8 -64.12 -2.16 25.32
C GLY A 8 -62.61 -2.08 25.09
N LEU A 9 -61.87 -1.64 26.11
CA LEU A 9 -60.41 -1.58 26.12
C LEU A 9 -59.87 -2.98 26.47
N MET A 10 -59.40 -3.74 25.46
CA MET A 10 -58.64 -4.98 25.66
C MET A 10 -57.16 -4.63 25.84
N VAL A 11 -56.68 -4.67 27.08
CA VAL A 11 -55.25 -4.55 27.41
C VAL A 11 -54.64 -5.94 27.29
N ILE A 12 -53.84 -6.17 26.24
CA ILE A 12 -53.02 -7.38 26.10
C ILE A 12 -51.67 -7.11 26.76
N LEU A 13 -51.46 -7.71 27.93
CA LEU A 13 -50.18 -7.69 28.63
C LEU A 13 -49.27 -8.78 28.04
N ALA A 14 -48.34 -8.41 27.16
CA ALA A 14 -47.33 -9.33 26.65
C ALA A 14 -46.12 -9.33 27.61
N VAL A 15 -46.03 -10.36 28.46
CA VAL A 15 -44.82 -10.62 29.26
C VAL A 15 -43.85 -11.43 28.40
N ALA A 16 -42.83 -10.75 27.86
CA ALA A 16 -41.72 -11.43 27.19
C ALA A 16 -40.78 -12.02 28.25
N LEU A 17 -40.79 -13.35 28.36
CA LEU A 17 -39.81 -14.10 29.15
C LEU A 17 -38.45 -14.01 28.43
N VAL A 18 -37.51 -13.24 29.00
CA VAL A 18 -36.13 -13.20 28.51
C VAL A 18 -35.41 -14.47 29.01
N MET A 19 -35.23 -15.45 28.13
CA MET A 19 -34.33 -16.57 28.38
C MET A 19 -32.89 -16.14 28.05
N PRO A 20 -31.90 -16.40 28.93
CA PRO A 20 -30.50 -16.16 28.59
C PRO A 20 -30.02 -17.24 27.60
N LEU A 21 -29.47 -16.78 26.47
CA LEU A 21 -28.77 -17.63 25.50
C LEU A 21 -27.55 -18.30 26.16
N PRO A 22 -27.26 -19.58 25.88
CA PRO A 22 -26.05 -20.22 26.39
C PRO A 22 -24.81 -19.56 25.77
N ALA A 23 -23.85 -19.21 26.63
CA ALA A 23 -22.57 -18.65 26.23
C ALA A 23 -21.86 -19.56 25.22
N GLN A 24 -21.66 -19.07 24.01
CA GLN A 24 -20.76 -19.70 23.05
C GLN A 24 -19.34 -19.55 23.58
N GLN A 25 -18.71 -20.68 23.91
CA GLN A 25 -17.26 -20.73 24.16
C GLN A 25 -16.54 -20.28 22.89
N PRO A 26 -15.49 -19.44 22.98
CA PRO A 26 -14.71 -19.07 21.81
C PRO A 26 -14.04 -20.32 21.26
N ASP A 27 -14.28 -20.57 19.98
CA ASP A 27 -13.66 -21.59 19.17
C ASP A 27 -12.13 -21.51 19.31
N GLN A 28 -11.54 -22.50 19.97
CA GLN A 28 -10.09 -22.72 19.93
C GLN A 28 -9.80 -23.50 18.65
N GLY A 29 -9.69 -22.77 17.55
CA GLY A 29 -9.34 -23.30 16.25
C GLY A 29 -8.38 -22.36 15.54
N ASP A 30 -7.16 -22.85 15.33
CA ASP A 30 -6.20 -22.42 14.31
C ASP A 30 -5.36 -21.14 14.55
N ASN A 31 -4.33 -21.34 15.36
CA ASN A 31 -2.92 -21.05 15.08
C ASN A 31 -2.56 -19.84 14.16
N PRO A 32 -2.18 -18.68 14.71
CA PRO A 32 -1.60 -17.58 13.93
C PRO A 32 -0.06 -17.64 13.97
N GLU A 33 0.55 -18.48 13.14
CA GLU A 33 1.97 -18.32 12.77
C GLU A 33 2.08 -17.82 11.33
N LEU A 34 1.89 -16.52 11.15
CA LEU A 34 2.44 -15.79 10.02
C LEU A 34 3.07 -14.51 10.56
N TRP A 35 4.30 -14.24 10.13
CA TRP A 35 5.19 -13.13 10.48
C TRP A 35 6.16 -13.35 11.64
N GLN A 36 6.94 -14.44 11.60
CA GLN A 36 8.31 -14.39 12.13
C GLN A 36 9.25 -13.86 11.04
N GLY A 37 9.72 -12.64 11.24
CA GLY A 37 10.83 -12.10 10.47
C GLY A 37 12.13 -12.77 10.89
N THR A 38 12.76 -13.52 9.99
CA THR A 38 14.21 -13.67 9.89
C THR A 38 14.55 -14.18 8.49
N ASN A 39 15.20 -13.36 7.66
CA ASN A 39 16.20 -13.89 6.74
C ASN A 39 17.36 -14.42 7.61
N PRO A 40 18.09 -15.52 7.29
CA PRO A 40 18.54 -15.83 5.93
C PRO A 40 18.65 -17.33 5.59
N ARG A 41 18.48 -17.70 4.31
CA ARG A 41 19.30 -18.73 3.64
C ARG A 41 18.90 -18.84 2.16
N LEU A 42 19.86 -18.55 1.30
CA LEU A 42 19.85 -18.93 -0.11
C LEU A 42 19.80 -20.45 -0.21
N HIS A 43 18.78 -21.00 -0.89
CA HIS A 43 18.93 -22.24 -1.65
C HIS A 43 17.97 -22.28 -2.84
N GLY A 44 18.56 -22.56 -4.00
CA GLY A 44 17.86 -22.72 -5.26
C GLY A 44 18.81 -22.97 -6.42
N GLN A 45 19.85 -23.79 -6.22
CA GLN A 45 20.54 -24.44 -7.33
C GLN A 45 19.52 -25.34 -8.05
N ARG A 46 19.45 -25.23 -9.37
CA ARG A 46 18.67 -26.15 -10.21
C ARG A 46 19.28 -27.55 -10.13
N PRO A 47 18.48 -28.63 -10.16
CA PRO A 47 18.99 -29.98 -10.31
C PRO A 47 19.61 -30.13 -11.71
N GLY A 48 20.89 -30.49 -11.79
CA GLY A 48 21.53 -30.87 -13.06
C GLY A 48 22.95 -30.39 -13.36
N GLN A 49 23.70 -29.79 -12.41
CA GLN A 49 25.13 -29.47 -12.66
C GLN A 49 26.08 -30.44 -11.94
N PRO A 50 27.08 -31.02 -12.64
CA PRO A 50 28.10 -31.83 -12.00
C PRO A 50 29.03 -30.94 -11.16
N GLY A 51 29.26 -31.36 -9.91
CA GLY A 51 30.07 -30.66 -8.94
C GLY A 51 31.48 -30.37 -9.46
N HIS A 52 31.92 -29.12 -9.32
CA HIS A 52 33.29 -28.75 -9.64
C HIS A 52 34.23 -29.33 -8.58
N GLY A 53 34.94 -30.37 -8.98
CA GLY A 53 35.99 -30.99 -8.19
C GLY A 53 37.09 -29.99 -7.82
N MET A 54 37.66 -30.20 -6.64
CA MET A 54 38.93 -29.62 -6.22
C MET A 54 39.98 -29.80 -7.32
N ARG A 55 40.62 -28.71 -7.75
CA ARG A 55 41.82 -28.80 -8.58
C ARG A 55 42.95 -29.47 -7.77
N PRO A 56 43.62 -30.51 -8.28
CA PRO A 56 44.73 -31.15 -7.58
C PRO A 56 45.91 -30.18 -7.44
N GLY A 57 46.44 -30.02 -6.22
CA GLY A 57 47.77 -29.42 -6.00
C GLY A 57 47.92 -28.32 -4.95
N MET A 58 46.89 -27.95 -4.19
CA MET A 58 47.03 -26.93 -3.14
C MET A 58 46.87 -27.54 -1.74
N GLY A 59 48.00 -27.65 -1.04
CA GLY A 59 48.02 -27.94 0.40
C GLY A 59 47.66 -26.70 1.23
N PRO A 60 47.19 -26.85 2.48
CA PRO A 60 46.73 -25.73 3.30
C PRO A 60 47.93 -24.90 3.80
N GLY A 61 47.97 -23.59 3.47
CA GLY A 61 48.90 -22.65 4.12
C GLY A 61 49.47 -21.51 3.27
N MET A 62 49.23 -21.45 1.95
CA MET A 62 49.83 -20.40 1.12
C MET A 62 48.87 -19.21 0.93
N ARG A 63 49.23 -18.05 1.50
CA ARG A 63 48.59 -16.75 1.22
C ARG A 63 49.08 -16.26 -0.16
N PRO A 64 48.20 -15.88 -1.10
CA PRO A 64 48.66 -15.29 -2.35
C PRO A 64 49.15 -13.85 -2.13
N GLY A 65 50.47 -13.70 -2.11
CA GLY A 65 51.17 -12.43 -2.29
C GLY A 65 51.33 -12.11 -3.77
N MET A 66 51.48 -10.81 -4.06
CA MET A 66 51.69 -10.23 -5.39
C MET A 66 52.70 -11.00 -6.25
N GLY A 67 52.32 -11.23 -7.51
CA GLY A 67 53.21 -11.62 -8.62
C GLY A 67 53.05 -10.63 -9.78
N PRO A 68 54.10 -10.41 -10.60
CA PRO A 68 54.24 -9.22 -11.40
C PRO A 68 53.49 -9.28 -12.74
N GLN A 69 53.22 -8.06 -13.21
CA GLN A 69 52.56 -7.66 -14.44
C GLN A 69 53.19 -8.29 -15.69
N GLY A 70 52.36 -8.76 -16.62
CA GLY A 70 52.77 -9.14 -17.97
C GLY A 70 51.74 -10.02 -18.68
N GLY A 71 50.99 -9.45 -19.62
CA GLY A 71 50.07 -10.20 -20.47
C GLY A 71 49.06 -9.29 -21.16
N GLU A 72 49.47 -8.73 -22.29
CA GLU A 72 48.60 -8.08 -23.27
C GLU A 72 47.52 -9.08 -23.74
N GLY A 73 46.27 -8.69 -23.61
CA GLY A 73 45.11 -9.49 -24.00
C GLY A 73 43.97 -8.57 -24.37
N ASP A 74 43.87 -8.25 -25.65
CA ASP A 74 42.74 -7.55 -26.28
C ASP A 74 41.47 -8.41 -26.19
N GLY A 75 40.74 -8.28 -25.09
CA GLY A 75 39.34 -8.68 -24.98
C GLY A 75 38.46 -7.43 -24.89
N PRO A 76 37.20 -7.45 -25.37
CA PRO A 76 36.31 -6.31 -25.23
C PRO A 76 36.13 -6.03 -23.73
N GLY A 77 36.75 -4.93 -23.29
CA GLY A 77 36.82 -4.55 -21.90
C GLY A 77 35.42 -4.45 -21.32
N MET A 78 35.15 -5.25 -20.28
CA MET A 78 34.09 -4.90 -19.33
C MET A 78 34.33 -3.43 -18.94
N PRO A 79 33.32 -2.55 -19.07
CA PRO A 79 33.49 -1.17 -18.64
C PRO A 79 33.97 -1.21 -17.17
N PRO A 80 34.98 -0.40 -16.81
CA PRO A 80 35.48 -0.41 -15.46
C PRO A 80 34.30 -0.22 -14.53
N HIS A 81 34.11 -1.18 -13.60
CA HIS A 81 33.24 -0.96 -12.46
C HIS A 81 33.68 0.38 -11.89
N MET A 82 32.81 1.40 -11.99
CA MET A 82 33.02 2.70 -11.38
C MET A 82 33.19 2.45 -9.89
N GLY A 83 34.45 2.25 -9.49
CA GLY A 83 34.87 2.12 -8.12
C GLY A 83 34.31 3.31 -7.38
N GLY A 84 33.64 3.03 -6.26
CA GLY A 84 32.75 3.94 -5.57
C GLY A 84 33.23 5.37 -5.66
N MET A 85 32.46 6.20 -6.37
CA MET A 85 32.58 7.64 -6.20
C MET A 85 32.44 7.86 -4.70
N ARG A 86 33.55 8.20 -4.06
CA ARG A 86 33.56 8.78 -2.72
C ARG A 86 32.82 10.09 -2.92
N ARG A 87 31.49 10.06 -2.89
CA ARG A 87 30.66 11.26 -2.95
C ARG A 87 31.25 12.15 -1.87
N GLY A 88 31.58 13.39 -2.24
CA GLY A 88 31.97 14.40 -1.27
C GLY A 88 30.93 14.48 -0.15
N PRO A 89 31.21 15.20 0.94
CA PRO A 89 30.20 15.45 1.96
C PRO A 89 28.90 15.91 1.27
N MET A 90 27.77 15.34 1.68
CA MET A 90 26.46 15.71 1.16
C MET A 90 26.28 17.22 1.27
N ASP A 91 25.71 17.84 0.26
CA ASP A 91 25.39 19.26 0.33
C ASP A 91 24.50 19.54 1.56
N PRO A 92 24.77 20.57 2.38
CA PRO A 92 24.02 20.82 3.60
C PRO A 92 22.50 21.00 3.39
N GLU A 93 22.06 21.58 2.27
CA GLU A 93 20.64 21.70 1.97
C GLU A 93 20.04 20.34 1.56
N MET A 94 20.79 19.51 0.83
CA MET A 94 20.39 18.13 0.55
C MET A 94 20.28 17.29 1.84
N GLU A 95 21.19 17.47 2.79
CA GLU A 95 21.15 16.79 4.08
C GLU A 95 19.91 17.21 4.89
N LYS A 96 19.62 18.51 4.91
CA LYS A 96 18.42 19.06 5.56
C LYS A 96 17.13 18.55 4.93
N GLU A 97 17.04 18.51 3.60
CA GLU A 97 15.87 17.97 2.89
C GLU A 97 15.71 16.46 3.13
N MET A 98 16.81 15.71 3.17
CA MET A 98 16.78 14.29 3.52
C MET A 98 16.26 14.07 4.94
N ILE A 99 16.75 14.83 5.92
CA ILE A 99 16.28 14.77 7.31
C ILE A 99 14.78 15.12 7.38
N ARG A 100 14.35 16.18 6.68
CA ARG A 100 12.94 16.60 6.62
C ARG A 100 12.06 15.49 6.05
N ARG A 101 12.44 14.92 4.91
CA ARG A 101 11.72 13.82 4.26
C ARG A 101 11.67 12.58 5.15
N ASN A 102 12.77 12.24 5.83
CA ASN A 102 12.78 11.12 6.79
C ASN A 102 11.81 11.36 7.95
N SER A 103 11.76 12.59 8.48
CA SER A 103 10.80 12.97 9.51
C SER A 103 9.36 12.83 9.02
N VAL A 104 9.07 13.25 7.78
CA VAL A 104 7.74 13.11 7.18
C VAL A 104 7.35 11.64 7.01
N MET A 105 8.28 10.77 6.57
CA MET A 105 8.02 9.34 6.45
C MET A 105 7.76 8.69 7.81
N ALA A 106 8.53 9.06 8.84
CA ALA A 106 8.30 8.57 10.21
C ALA A 106 6.94 9.02 10.76
N MET A 107 6.54 10.27 10.52
CA MET A 107 5.20 10.77 10.88
C MET A 107 4.09 10.03 10.14
N ALA A 108 4.26 9.79 8.83
CA ALA A 108 3.29 9.03 8.04
C ALA A 108 3.10 7.60 8.57
N GLU A 109 4.19 6.93 8.94
CA GLU A 109 4.15 5.60 9.55
C GLU A 109 3.44 5.62 10.92
N ALA A 110 3.73 6.63 11.75
CA ALA A 110 3.05 6.79 13.04
C ALA A 110 1.53 7.00 12.87
N HIS A 111 1.10 7.86 11.93
CA HIS A 111 -0.31 8.07 11.62
C HIS A 111 -0.98 6.78 11.13
N LYS A 112 -0.30 6.01 10.27
CA LYS A 112 -0.80 4.72 9.78
C LYS A 112 -0.96 3.71 10.91
N ASN A 113 0.01 3.63 11.81
CA ASN A 113 -0.08 2.73 12.96
C ASN A 113 -1.20 3.16 13.90
N LEU A 114 -1.38 4.46 14.13
CA LEU A 114 -2.48 4.99 14.93
C LEU A 114 -3.85 4.71 14.28
N SER A 115 -3.97 4.81 12.95
CA SER A 115 -5.21 4.47 12.26
C SER A 115 -5.60 3.01 12.45
N PHE A 116 -4.64 2.08 12.43
CA PHE A 116 -4.91 0.67 12.72
C PHE A 116 -5.38 0.44 14.16
N ILE A 117 -4.84 1.18 15.13
CA ILE A 117 -5.30 1.11 16.52
C ILE A 117 -6.75 1.61 16.63
N TYR A 118 -7.08 2.73 15.99
CA TYR A 118 -8.45 3.25 15.97
C TYR A 118 -9.43 2.34 15.23
N GLU A 119 -9.02 1.73 14.12
CA GLU A 119 -9.82 0.72 13.40
C GLU A 119 -10.17 -0.45 14.33
N LYS A 120 -9.19 -1.00 15.06
CA LYS A 120 -9.42 -2.08 16.03
C LYS A 120 -10.33 -1.67 17.20
N GLN A 121 -10.41 -0.39 17.52
CA GLN A 121 -11.33 0.16 18.54
C GLN A 121 -12.73 0.46 17.99
N GLY A 122 -12.99 0.25 16.70
CA GLY A 122 -14.24 0.65 16.05
C GLY A 122 -14.37 2.17 15.80
N LYS A 123 -13.28 2.92 15.99
CA LYS A 123 -13.20 4.38 15.80
C LYS A 123 -12.86 4.72 14.35
N ILE A 124 -13.81 4.42 13.47
CA ILE A 124 -13.60 4.43 12.02
C ILE A 124 -13.31 5.84 11.48
N ASP A 125 -14.00 6.86 12.01
CA ASP A 125 -13.77 8.25 11.59
C ASP A 125 -12.40 8.76 12.03
N GLU A 126 -11.97 8.43 13.25
CA GLU A 126 -10.65 8.78 13.75
C GLU A 126 -9.55 8.04 12.97
N ALA A 127 -9.74 6.76 12.66
CA ALA A 127 -8.81 6.00 11.82
C ALA A 127 -8.67 6.63 10.42
N ALA A 128 -9.78 6.98 9.78
CA ALA A 128 -9.76 7.65 8.48
C ALA A 128 -9.10 9.05 8.57
N ALA A 129 -9.32 9.78 9.67
CA ALA A 129 -8.71 11.08 9.89
C ALA A 129 -7.18 10.99 10.00
N GLU A 130 -6.64 9.96 10.68
CA GLU A 130 -5.20 9.75 10.74
C GLU A 130 -4.59 9.41 9.37
N LEU A 131 -5.26 8.57 8.57
CA LEU A 131 -4.83 8.29 7.19
C LEU A 131 -4.88 9.54 6.29
N LYS A 132 -5.89 10.42 6.47
CA LYS A 132 -5.97 11.69 5.74
C LYS A 132 -4.82 12.64 6.08
N LYS A 133 -4.29 12.62 7.31
CA LYS A 133 -3.08 13.38 7.66
C LYS A 133 -1.87 12.91 6.85
N ILE A 134 -1.77 11.62 6.54
CA ILE A 134 -0.72 11.10 5.65
C ILE A 134 -0.85 11.70 4.24
N LEU A 135 -2.08 11.76 3.71
CA LEU A 135 -2.33 12.40 2.41
C LEU A 135 -1.84 13.85 2.42
N THR A 136 -2.15 14.62 3.46
CA THR A 136 -1.69 16.01 3.61
C THR A 136 -0.16 16.10 3.70
N LEU A 137 0.48 15.28 4.53
CA LEU A 137 1.93 15.28 4.73
C LEU A 137 2.68 15.01 3.43
N ILE A 138 2.32 13.94 2.72
CA ILE A 138 3.01 13.52 1.49
C ILE A 138 2.69 14.49 0.33
N SER A 139 1.49 15.06 0.30
CA SER A 139 1.10 16.04 -0.73
C SER A 139 1.89 17.34 -0.67
N ASN A 140 2.43 17.68 0.50
CA ASN A 140 3.20 18.90 0.73
C ASN A 140 4.71 18.67 0.55
N GLU A 141 5.15 17.45 0.26
CA GLU A 141 6.55 17.18 -0.06
C GLU A 141 6.90 17.80 -1.42
N PRO A 142 8.01 18.57 -1.53
CA PRO A 142 8.50 19.04 -2.80
C PRO A 142 8.97 17.83 -3.63
N ALA A 143 8.66 17.86 -4.93
CA ALA A 143 9.31 16.98 -5.87
C ALA A 143 10.82 17.31 -5.88
N PRO A 144 11.73 16.33 -6.04
CA PRO A 144 13.15 16.60 -6.20
C PRO A 144 13.36 17.58 -7.37
N GLU A 145 14.14 18.63 -7.16
CA GLU A 145 14.35 19.69 -8.15
C GLU A 145 14.98 19.17 -9.45
N ASP A 146 15.87 18.19 -9.34
CA ASP A 146 16.58 17.60 -10.48
C ASP A 146 15.70 16.66 -11.32
N GLU A 147 14.66 16.08 -10.72
CA GLU A 147 13.79 15.07 -11.34
C GLU A 147 12.31 15.31 -10.96
N PRO A 148 11.70 16.44 -11.38
CA PRO A 148 10.39 16.86 -10.88
C PRO A 148 9.27 15.90 -11.29
N GLU A 149 9.31 15.36 -12.51
CA GLU A 149 8.29 14.42 -13.01
C GLU A 149 8.40 13.04 -12.35
N ASP A 150 9.60 12.48 -12.21
CA ASP A 150 9.82 11.25 -11.45
C ASP A 150 9.52 11.45 -9.95
N GLY A 151 9.78 12.65 -9.45
CA GLY A 151 9.40 13.12 -8.12
C GLY A 151 7.90 13.04 -7.85
N LYS A 152 7.10 13.69 -8.71
CA LYS A 152 5.64 13.65 -8.63
C LYS A 152 5.13 12.20 -8.69
N ARG A 153 5.65 11.40 -9.63
CA ARG A 153 5.27 9.98 -9.77
C ARG A 153 5.61 9.15 -8.53
N ARG A 154 6.75 9.42 -7.88
CA ARG A 154 7.12 8.81 -6.60
C ARG A 154 6.16 9.20 -5.47
N LEU A 155 5.74 10.46 -5.40
CA LEU A 155 4.76 10.92 -4.41
C LEU A 155 3.40 10.25 -4.65
N THR A 156 2.93 10.21 -5.89
CA THR A 156 1.68 9.54 -6.26
C THR A 156 1.71 8.05 -5.92
N GLY A 157 2.85 7.37 -6.13
CA GLY A 157 3.07 5.99 -5.71
C GLY A 157 2.89 5.74 -4.21
N LYS A 158 3.06 6.76 -3.37
CA LYS A 158 2.83 6.70 -1.91
C LYS A 158 1.40 7.09 -1.52
N LEU A 159 0.77 7.99 -2.27
CA LEU A 159 -0.58 8.47 -1.99
C LEU A 159 -1.66 7.44 -2.37
N VAL A 160 -1.53 6.76 -3.52
CA VAL A 160 -2.53 5.78 -3.99
C VAL A 160 -2.83 4.69 -2.95
N PRO A 161 -1.82 4.05 -2.30
CA PRO A 161 -2.07 3.09 -1.23
C PRO A 161 -2.84 3.68 -0.03
N VAL A 162 -2.63 4.96 0.29
CA VAL A 162 -3.33 5.61 1.41
C VAL A 162 -4.79 5.86 1.08
N TYR A 163 -5.10 6.32 -0.14
CA TYR A 163 -6.48 6.42 -0.64
C TYR A 163 -7.19 5.07 -0.59
N HIS A 164 -6.50 4.01 -1.06
CA HIS A 164 -7.03 2.64 -1.00
C HIS A 164 -7.30 2.19 0.44
N GLU A 165 -6.41 2.49 1.38
CA GLU A 165 -6.56 2.10 2.78
C GLU A 165 -7.78 2.78 3.44
N ILE A 166 -8.01 4.07 3.15
CA ILE A 166 -9.19 4.78 3.65
C ILE A 166 -10.48 4.20 3.05
N ALA A 167 -10.47 3.91 1.75
CA ALA A 167 -11.63 3.30 1.09
C ALA A 167 -11.92 1.90 1.67
N ARG A 168 -10.89 1.06 1.87
CA ARG A 168 -11.01 -0.26 2.53
C ARG A 168 -11.63 -0.13 3.91
N LEU A 169 -11.13 0.81 4.71
CA LEU A 169 -11.60 1.06 6.06
C LEU A 169 -13.10 1.41 6.07
N TYR A 170 -13.54 2.30 5.18
CA TYR A 170 -14.96 2.64 5.06
C TYR A 170 -15.81 1.46 4.59
N LEU A 171 -15.35 0.68 3.60
CA LEU A 171 -16.10 -0.45 3.06
C LEU A 171 -16.30 -1.59 4.05
N GLN A 172 -15.26 -1.93 4.82
CA GLN A 172 -15.39 -2.94 5.88
C GLN A 172 -16.39 -2.54 6.97
N ASN A 173 -16.76 -1.27 7.03
CA ASN A 173 -17.72 -0.72 7.97
C ASN A 173 -19.02 -0.28 7.28
N ASN A 174 -19.34 -0.83 6.10
CA ASN A 174 -20.57 -0.57 5.34
C ASN A 174 -20.78 0.90 4.93
N ARG A 175 -19.71 1.70 4.86
CA ARG A 175 -19.74 3.12 4.47
C ARG A 175 -19.33 3.32 3.01
N THR A 176 -20.10 2.73 2.11
CA THR A 176 -19.77 2.72 0.67
C THR A 176 -19.67 4.14 0.08
N GLU A 177 -20.57 5.05 0.46
CA GLU A 177 -20.55 6.44 -0.04
C GLU A 177 -19.26 7.19 0.35
N ASP A 178 -18.76 6.98 1.58
CA ASP A 178 -17.51 7.59 2.03
C ASP A 178 -16.28 7.01 1.30
N ALA A 179 -16.32 5.71 1.00
CA ALA A 179 -15.29 5.05 0.19
C ALA A 179 -15.29 5.58 -1.27
N GLU A 180 -16.47 5.74 -1.87
CA GLU A 180 -16.64 6.35 -3.20
C GLU A 180 -16.09 7.78 -3.21
N LYS A 181 -16.41 8.56 -2.17
CA LYS A 181 -15.96 9.95 -2.04
C LYS A 181 -14.44 10.05 -2.00
N ILE A 182 -13.77 9.29 -1.12
CA ILE A 182 -12.31 9.37 -0.97
C ILE A 182 -11.57 8.91 -2.23
N ILE A 183 -12.09 7.89 -2.93
CA ILE A 183 -11.53 7.46 -4.20
C ILE A 183 -11.68 8.55 -5.27
N ASN A 184 -12.87 9.14 -5.41
CA ASN A 184 -13.09 10.20 -6.38
C ASN A 184 -12.24 11.44 -6.10
N GLU A 185 -12.00 11.80 -4.83
CA GLU A 185 -11.05 12.86 -4.45
C GLU A 185 -9.63 12.56 -5.01
N GLY A 186 -9.15 11.32 -4.86
CA GLY A 186 -7.86 10.92 -5.42
C GLY A 186 -7.85 10.87 -6.94
N VAL A 187 -8.93 10.44 -7.58
CA VAL A 187 -9.07 10.45 -9.05
C VAL A 187 -8.98 11.87 -9.59
N THR A 188 -9.73 12.81 -9.01
CA THR A 188 -9.66 14.23 -9.39
C THR A 188 -8.26 14.80 -9.18
N ARG A 189 -7.59 14.41 -8.10
CA ARG A 189 -6.23 14.86 -7.80
C ARG A 189 -5.19 14.43 -8.85
N PHE A 190 -5.34 13.22 -9.42
CA PHE A 190 -4.32 12.65 -10.30
C PHE A 190 -4.69 12.68 -11.79
N ALA A 191 -5.92 13.08 -12.15
CA ALA A 191 -6.44 12.95 -13.50
C ALA A 191 -5.55 13.59 -14.59
N ASP A 192 -4.95 14.75 -14.29
CA ASP A 192 -4.16 15.51 -15.25
C ASP A 192 -2.66 15.14 -15.19
N ASP A 193 -2.10 15.03 -13.99
CA ASP A 193 -0.65 14.83 -13.79
C ASP A 193 -0.21 13.36 -13.82
N ASP A 194 -1.06 12.43 -13.36
CA ASP A 194 -0.78 10.99 -13.37
C ASP A 194 -2.08 10.19 -13.64
N PRO A 195 -2.57 10.19 -14.90
CA PRO A 195 -3.76 9.44 -15.29
C PRO A 195 -3.70 7.95 -14.95
N ALA A 196 -2.49 7.38 -14.89
CA ALA A 196 -2.29 5.98 -14.50
C ALA A 196 -2.57 5.76 -13.00
N ALA A 197 -2.27 6.72 -12.13
CA ALA A 197 -2.70 6.68 -10.73
C ALA A 197 -4.21 6.86 -10.56
N ALA A 198 -4.82 7.80 -11.28
CA ALA A 198 -6.27 7.95 -11.30
C ALA A 198 -6.96 6.65 -11.75
N SER A 199 -6.41 6.00 -12.78
CA SER A 199 -6.90 4.70 -13.27
C SER A 199 -6.80 3.59 -12.22
N ARG A 200 -5.69 3.52 -11.47
CA ARG A 200 -5.54 2.56 -10.36
C ARG A 200 -6.61 2.74 -9.29
N LEU A 201 -6.93 3.99 -8.92
CA LEU A 201 -7.98 4.28 -7.95
C LEU A 201 -9.37 3.86 -8.45
N LEU A 202 -9.69 4.17 -9.72
CA LEU A 202 -10.95 3.73 -10.34
C LEU A 202 -11.04 2.20 -10.45
N LEU A 203 -9.92 1.52 -10.70
CA LEU A 203 -9.89 0.05 -10.78
C LEU A 203 -10.29 -0.56 -9.43
N HIS A 204 -9.73 -0.05 -8.34
CA HIS A 204 -10.11 -0.50 -7.00
C HIS A 204 -11.61 -0.33 -6.74
N LEU A 205 -12.17 0.83 -7.06
CA LEU A 205 -13.61 1.08 -6.88
C LEU A 205 -14.47 0.18 -7.77
N GLY A 206 -14.07 -0.06 -9.02
CA GLY A 206 -14.72 -1.02 -9.91
C GLY A 206 -14.72 -2.44 -9.36
N GLU A 207 -13.58 -2.91 -8.84
CA GLU A 207 -13.46 -4.22 -8.17
C GLU A 207 -14.35 -4.33 -6.94
N ILE A 208 -14.44 -3.26 -6.13
CA ILE A 208 -15.30 -3.20 -4.95
C ILE A 208 -16.77 -3.36 -5.33
N TYR A 209 -17.24 -2.63 -6.34
CA TYR A 209 -18.61 -2.76 -6.81
C TYR A 209 -18.89 -4.12 -7.41
N LYS A 210 -17.96 -4.66 -8.19
CA LYS A 210 -18.07 -6.01 -8.75
C LYS A 210 -18.22 -7.05 -7.65
N ASN A 211 -17.39 -6.98 -6.60
CA ASN A 211 -17.44 -7.89 -5.46
C ASN A 211 -18.72 -7.72 -4.62
N SER A 212 -19.32 -6.53 -4.64
CA SER A 212 -20.63 -6.23 -4.03
C SER A 212 -21.82 -6.52 -4.94
N ASN A 213 -21.60 -7.19 -6.08
CA ASN A 213 -22.60 -7.49 -7.12
C ASN A 213 -23.29 -6.25 -7.73
N ASN A 214 -22.69 -5.06 -7.60
CA ASN A 214 -23.16 -3.83 -8.23
C ASN A 214 -22.48 -3.67 -9.61
N LEU A 215 -22.89 -4.54 -10.54
CA LEU A 215 -22.22 -4.69 -11.83
C LEU A 215 -22.31 -3.43 -12.71
N ASP A 216 -23.40 -2.65 -12.59
CA ASP A 216 -23.58 -1.42 -13.35
C ASP A 216 -22.55 -0.35 -12.94
N LYS A 217 -22.39 -0.12 -11.63
CA LYS A 217 -21.38 0.82 -11.12
C LYS A 217 -19.95 0.32 -11.39
N ALA A 218 -19.72 -1.00 -11.35
CA ALA A 218 -18.43 -1.56 -11.73
C ALA A 218 -18.11 -1.26 -13.21
N ALA A 219 -19.05 -1.51 -14.11
CA ALA A 219 -18.92 -1.24 -15.53
C ALA A 219 -18.70 0.25 -15.81
N GLU A 220 -19.37 1.15 -15.09
CA GLU A 220 -19.14 2.60 -15.18
C GLU A 220 -17.69 2.97 -14.87
N ASN A 221 -17.12 2.42 -13.79
CA ASN A 221 -15.73 2.70 -13.42
C ASN A 221 -14.75 2.18 -14.47
N TYR A 222 -14.97 0.97 -15.00
CA TYR A 222 -14.14 0.43 -16.08
C TYR A 222 -14.24 1.28 -17.36
N LYS A 223 -15.43 1.78 -17.72
CA LYS A 223 -15.59 2.72 -18.85
C LYS A 223 -14.83 4.02 -18.62
N ARG A 224 -14.92 4.61 -17.42
CA ARG A 224 -14.15 5.81 -17.05
C ARG A 224 -12.65 5.61 -17.22
N ILE A 225 -12.12 4.44 -16.83
CA ILE A 225 -10.72 4.08 -17.03
C ILE A 225 -10.37 4.03 -18.52
N ILE A 226 -11.17 3.34 -19.32
CA ILE A 226 -10.94 3.22 -20.78
C ILE A 226 -10.95 4.60 -21.43
N GLU A 227 -11.96 5.42 -21.15
CA GLU A 227 -12.08 6.78 -21.70
C GLU A 227 -10.90 7.68 -21.29
N MET A 228 -10.49 7.63 -20.02
CA MET A 228 -9.36 8.41 -19.50
C MET A 228 -8.07 8.03 -20.23
N ASN A 229 -7.78 6.73 -20.35
CA ASN A 229 -6.55 6.27 -20.99
C ASN A 229 -6.58 6.45 -22.51
N GLN A 230 -7.74 6.31 -23.15
CA GLN A 230 -7.88 6.58 -24.58
C GLN A 230 -7.55 8.04 -24.89
N LYS A 231 -8.07 9.00 -24.11
CA LYS A 231 -7.72 10.43 -24.25
C LYS A 231 -6.22 10.67 -24.15
N VAL A 232 -5.53 9.98 -23.22
CA VAL A 232 -4.07 10.09 -23.07
C VAL A 232 -3.33 9.52 -24.28
N LEU A 233 -3.83 8.43 -24.87
CA LEU A 233 -3.24 7.83 -26.07
C LEU A 233 -3.46 8.71 -27.31
N ASP A 234 -4.62 9.36 -27.42
CA ASP A 234 -4.99 10.23 -28.55
C ASP A 234 -4.28 11.59 -28.52
N GLN A 235 -3.72 11.98 -27.37
CA GLN A 235 -2.95 13.22 -27.20
C GLN A 235 -1.47 13.11 -27.62
N LYS A 236 -1.02 11.93 -28.09
CA LYS A 236 0.33 11.69 -28.59
C LYS A 236 0.40 11.75 -30.12
#